data_AF-A0A5J4QFH5-F1
#
_entry.id   AF-A0A5J4QFH5-F1
#
_cell.length_a   1.000
_cell.length_b   1.000
_cell.length_c   1.000
_cell.angle_alpha   90.00
_cell.angle_beta   90.00
_cell.angle_gamma   90.00
#
_symmetry.space_group_name_H-M   'P 1'
#
loop_
_entity.id
_entity.type
_entity.pdbx_description
1 polymer ?
#
loop_
_entity_poly.entity_id
_entity_poly.type
_entity_poly.pdbx_seq_one_letter_code
_entity_poly.pdbx_strand_id
1 'polypeptide(L)'
;MKKMISYFLVSCVSVVFYACEDTPDFPDTANGRTVLVYMAADNSLSSFAGEDFNEMIEGFAEIGNDAGNLIVYWDDKTQPRLIRIQKNKEGQVISQVIHTYGDQNSVDVNVMQEILSRTFNNFPANSYGLVLWSHGDGWGPPDWKVTSRSFGQDGSDKMNISDLRNVLEDYHFDFILFDAC
;
A
#
# COMPACT_ATOMS: atom_id res chain seq x y z
N MET A 1 53.70 9.35 -52.30
CA MET A 1 52.51 10.18 -51.98
C MET A 1 51.31 9.25 -51.97
N LYS A 2 50.46 9.02 -50.95
CA LYS A 2 50.18 9.55 -49.61
C LYS A 2 49.64 8.35 -48.78
N LYS A 3 50.23 8.02 -47.63
CA LYS A 3 49.73 8.22 -46.26
C LYS A 3 48.44 7.46 -45.86
N MET A 4 48.63 6.51 -44.95
CA MET A 4 47.82 6.16 -43.77
C MET A 4 46.55 6.99 -43.49
N ILE A 5 45.42 6.28 -43.34
CA ILE A 5 44.24 6.62 -42.51
C ILE A 5 43.68 5.25 -42.07
N SER A 6 43.85 4.68 -40.86
CA SER A 6 43.77 5.15 -39.48
C SER A 6 42.33 5.40 -39.01
N TYR A 7 41.74 4.36 -38.40
CA TYR A 7 40.62 4.28 -37.45
C TYR A 7 39.25 4.86 -37.86
N PHE A 8 38.19 4.06 -37.68
CA PHE A 8 37.13 4.30 -36.68
C PHE A 8 35.87 3.47 -37.03
N LEU A 9 35.86 2.19 -36.68
CA LEU A 9 34.63 1.38 -36.65
C LEU A 9 34.70 0.41 -35.46
N VAL A 10 35.07 0.97 -34.30
CA VAL A 10 34.80 0.39 -32.99
C VAL A 10 33.73 1.28 -32.38
N SER A 11 32.47 0.97 -32.66
CA SER A 11 31.33 1.47 -31.89
C SER A 11 30.11 0.65 -32.27
N CYS A 12 29.23 0.41 -31.31
CA CYS A 12 28.04 -0.44 -31.41
C CYS A 12 28.31 -1.95 -31.30
N VAL A 13 29.18 -2.37 -30.38
CA VAL A 13 28.83 -3.56 -29.58
C VAL A 13 27.83 -3.05 -28.56
N SER A 14 26.57 -3.25 -28.91
CA SER A 14 25.36 -3.08 -28.12
C SER A 14 25.60 -3.50 -26.67
N VAL A 15 25.71 -2.50 -25.80
CA VAL A 15 25.40 -2.61 -24.38
C VAL A 15 23.91 -2.91 -24.33
N VAL A 16 23.55 -4.19 -24.41
CA VAL A 16 22.24 -4.65 -23.96
C VAL A 16 22.31 -4.52 -22.45
N PHE A 17 21.84 -3.37 -21.97
CA PHE A 17 21.62 -3.17 -20.54
C PHE A 17 20.75 -4.33 -20.06
N TYR A 18 21.30 -5.10 -19.12
CA TYR A 18 20.54 -5.90 -18.18
C TYR A 18 19.58 -4.95 -17.45
N ALA A 19 18.41 -4.71 -18.02
CA ALA A 19 17.24 -4.23 -17.30
C ALA A 19 16.44 -5.48 -16.91
N CYS A 20 17.04 -6.30 -16.05
CA CYS A 20 16.26 -7.17 -15.18
C CYS A 20 15.87 -6.25 -14.02
N GLU A 21 14.82 -5.48 -14.21
CA GLU A 21 14.12 -4.90 -13.09
C GLU A 21 13.52 -6.11 -12.37
N ASP A 22 13.94 -6.36 -11.13
CA ASP A 22 13.32 -7.33 -10.23
C ASP A 22 11.89 -6.86 -9.94
N THR A 23 11.03 -6.94 -10.95
CA THR A 23 9.59 -6.78 -10.78
C THR A 23 9.19 -7.95 -9.90
N PRO A 24 8.63 -7.69 -8.71
CA PRO A 24 8.18 -8.76 -7.84
C PRO A 24 7.26 -9.67 -8.65
N ASP A 25 7.54 -10.96 -8.68
CA ASP A 25 6.70 -11.96 -9.33
C ASP A 25 5.35 -11.96 -8.60
N PHE A 26 4.37 -11.23 -9.13
CA PHE A 26 3.02 -11.16 -8.59
C PHE A 26 2.24 -12.37 -9.12
N PRO A 27 1.95 -13.41 -8.31
CA PRO A 27 1.08 -14.50 -8.72
C PRO A 27 -0.25 -13.95 -9.24
N ASP A 28 -0.72 -14.59 -10.32
CA ASP A 28 -1.99 -14.33 -10.97
C ASP A 28 -3.14 -14.68 -10.01
N THR A 29 -3.46 -13.70 -9.18
CA THR A 29 -4.53 -13.72 -8.19
C THR A 29 -5.80 -13.09 -8.77
N ALA A 30 -5.89 -12.96 -10.09
CA ALA A 30 -7.03 -12.35 -10.79
C ALA A 30 -8.37 -12.98 -10.37
N ASN A 31 -8.37 -14.26 -9.98
CA ASN A 31 -9.58 -14.95 -9.51
C ASN A 31 -9.95 -14.69 -8.03
N GLY A 32 -9.13 -13.99 -7.25
CA GLY A 32 -9.29 -13.76 -5.82
C GLY A 32 -9.83 -12.38 -5.45
N ARG A 33 -9.52 -11.94 -4.22
CA ARG A 33 -9.80 -10.59 -3.69
C ARG A 33 -8.49 -9.91 -3.30
N THR A 34 -8.36 -8.61 -3.55
CA THR A 34 -7.28 -7.80 -2.96
C THR A 34 -7.86 -6.96 -1.83
N VAL A 35 -7.33 -7.12 -0.63
CA VAL A 35 -7.65 -6.29 0.53
C VAL A 35 -6.46 -5.40 0.85
N LEU A 36 -6.69 -4.08 0.90
CA LEU A 36 -5.73 -3.12 1.42
C LEU A 36 -6.08 -2.80 2.87
N VAL A 37 -5.12 -2.97 3.77
CA VAL A 37 -5.14 -2.44 5.13
C VAL A 37 -4.31 -1.17 5.15
N TYR A 38 -4.96 -0.02 5.28
CA TYR A 38 -4.33 1.30 5.29
C TYR A 38 -4.15 1.74 6.75
N MET A 39 -2.94 1.57 7.28
CA MET A 39 -2.58 1.93 8.65
C MET A 39 -1.93 3.31 8.68
N ALA A 40 -2.74 4.34 8.90
CA ALA A 40 -2.28 5.69 9.21
C ALA A 40 -1.95 5.75 10.71
N ALA A 41 -0.72 5.39 11.05
CA ALA A 41 -0.30 5.09 12.42
C ALA A 41 0.79 6.03 12.97
N ASP A 42 1.23 7.07 12.25
CA ASP A 42 2.09 8.11 12.82
C ASP A 42 1.29 9.05 13.75
N ASN A 43 0.85 8.49 14.87
CA ASN A 43 0.09 9.18 15.89
C ASN A 43 0.26 8.46 17.25
N SER A 44 -0.69 8.65 18.17
CA SER A 44 -0.65 8.03 19.50
C SER A 44 -1.01 6.54 19.51
N LEU A 45 -1.57 5.99 18.43
CA LEU A 45 -1.90 4.57 18.31
C LEU A 45 -0.73 3.74 17.75
N SER A 46 0.39 4.36 17.38
CA SER A 46 1.53 3.70 16.70
C SER A 46 2.01 2.40 17.37
N SER A 47 1.87 2.29 18.70
CA SER A 47 2.25 1.09 19.46
C SER A 47 1.36 -0.13 19.19
N PHE A 48 0.10 0.07 18.80
CA PHE A 48 -0.85 -1.01 18.51
C PHE A 48 -0.68 -1.57 17.09
N ALA A 49 -0.21 -0.76 16.14
CA ALA A 49 -0.06 -1.15 14.74
C ALA A 49 0.80 -2.41 14.55
N GLY A 50 1.85 -2.59 15.36
CA GLY A 50 2.68 -3.79 15.31
C GLY A 50 1.99 -5.05 15.83
N GLU A 51 1.12 -4.91 16.84
CA GLU A 51 0.33 -6.01 17.38
C GLU A 51 -0.72 -6.46 16.36
N ASP A 52 -1.49 -5.52 15.80
CA ASP A 52 -2.49 -5.80 14.76
C ASP A 52 -1.85 -6.41 13.49
N PHE A 53 -0.65 -5.96 13.12
CA PHE A 53 0.09 -6.56 12.00
C PHE A 53 0.45 -8.03 12.27
N ASN A 54 0.84 -8.38 13.49
CA ASN A 54 1.11 -9.77 13.85
C ASN A 54 -0.16 -10.61 13.87
N GLU A 55 -1.28 -10.06 14.37
CA GLU A 55 -2.58 -10.74 14.31
C GLU A 55 -3.02 -11.01 12.86
N MET A 56 -2.75 -10.09 11.93
CA MET A 56 -2.98 -10.34 10.49
C MET A 56 -2.14 -11.51 9.96
N ILE A 57 -0.88 -11.66 10.37
CA ILE A 57 -0.03 -12.80 10.00
C ILE A 57 -0.61 -14.10 10.54
N GLU A 58 -1.02 -14.12 11.82
CA GLU A 58 -1.63 -15.29 12.46
C GLU A 58 -2.94 -15.68 11.76
N GLY A 59 -3.82 -14.73 11.50
CA GLY A 59 -5.07 -14.97 10.77
C GLY A 59 -4.84 -15.46 9.33
N PHE A 60 -3.85 -14.91 8.63
CA PHE A 60 -3.52 -15.32 7.26
C PHE A 60 -2.98 -16.76 7.19
N ALA A 61 -2.38 -17.27 8.26
CA ALA A 61 -1.93 -18.66 8.33
C ALA A 61 -3.09 -19.66 8.19
N GLU A 62 -4.29 -19.29 8.66
CA GLU A 62 -5.49 -20.13 8.65
C GLU A 62 -6.25 -20.07 7.30
N ILE A 63 -5.91 -19.15 6.41
CA ILE A 63 -6.54 -19.04 5.08
C ILE A 63 -5.98 -20.12 4.14
N GLY A 64 -6.81 -20.66 3.24
CA GLY A 64 -6.38 -21.62 2.20
C GLY A 64 -5.28 -21.07 1.27
N ASN A 65 -4.64 -21.95 0.49
CA ASN A 65 -3.58 -21.55 -0.45
C ASN A 65 -4.09 -20.78 -1.68
N ASP A 66 -5.41 -20.71 -1.84
CA ASP A 66 -6.15 -19.89 -2.79
C ASP A 66 -6.50 -18.49 -2.23
N ALA A 67 -5.86 -18.10 -1.12
CA ALA A 67 -5.97 -16.76 -0.55
C ALA A 67 -5.70 -15.69 -1.61
N GLY A 68 -6.53 -14.65 -1.61
CA GLY A 68 -6.28 -13.44 -2.37
C GLY A 68 -5.07 -12.64 -1.84
N ASN A 69 -4.99 -11.36 -2.19
CA ASN A 69 -3.90 -10.49 -1.75
C ASN A 69 -4.29 -9.78 -0.45
N LEU A 70 -3.44 -9.90 0.58
CA LEU A 70 -3.49 -9.02 1.74
C LEU A 70 -2.32 -8.05 1.65
N ILE A 71 -2.62 -6.78 1.39
CA ILE A 71 -1.66 -5.69 1.26
C ILE A 71 -1.83 -4.77 2.46
N VAL A 72 -0.73 -4.38 3.09
CA VAL A 72 -0.71 -3.47 4.22
C VAL A 72 0.13 -2.25 3.85
N TYR A 73 -0.51 -1.08 3.78
CA TYR A 73 0.20 0.18 3.86
C TYR A 73 0.39 0.51 5.33
N TRP A 74 1.64 0.70 5.73
CA TRP A 74 1.98 0.98 7.12
C TRP A 74 2.85 2.22 7.19
N ASP A 75 2.24 3.28 7.71
CA ASP A 75 2.88 4.54 8.05
C ASP A 75 2.86 4.70 9.56
N ASP A 76 4.00 4.46 10.20
CA ASP A 76 4.20 4.66 11.63
C ASP A 76 5.30 5.70 11.85
N LYS A 77 5.85 5.77 13.06
CA LYS A 77 6.96 6.68 13.38
C LYS A 77 8.30 6.29 12.73
N THR A 78 8.27 5.44 11.71
CA THR A 78 9.43 4.95 10.96
C THR A 78 9.17 5.09 9.46
N GLN A 79 9.99 4.46 8.62
CA GLN A 79 9.82 4.58 7.17
C GLN A 79 8.49 3.95 6.72
N PRO A 80 7.63 4.70 6.00
CA PRO A 80 6.39 4.17 5.48
C PRO A 80 6.66 3.10 4.42
N ARG A 81 5.79 2.09 4.36
CA ARG A 81 6.03 0.88 3.57
C ARG A 81 4.75 0.22 3.13
N LEU A 82 4.80 -0.40 1.96
CA LEU A 82 3.75 -1.27 1.45
C LEU A 82 4.25 -2.71 1.56
N ILE A 83 3.49 -3.55 2.23
CA ILE A 83 3.84 -4.93 2.57
C ILE A 83 2.78 -5.85 2.01
N ARG A 84 3.19 -6.98 1.44
CA ARG A 84 2.30 -8.09 1.10
C ARG A 84 2.47 -9.21 2.10
N ILE A 85 1.37 -9.62 2.72
CA ILE A 85 1.29 -10.87 3.49
C ILE A 85 0.82 -11.96 2.51
N GLN A 86 1.59 -13.05 2.41
CA GLN A 86 1.31 -14.15 1.48
C GLN A 86 1.87 -15.47 2.01
N LYS A 87 1.48 -16.59 1.39
CA LYS A 87 2.14 -17.88 1.60
C LYS A 87 3.20 -18.11 0.52
N ASN A 88 4.39 -18.57 0.92
CA ASN A 88 5.42 -19.02 -0.03
C ASN A 88 5.05 -20.38 -0.66
N LYS A 89 5.92 -20.93 -1.50
CA LYS A 89 5.68 -22.22 -2.19
C LYS A 89 5.59 -23.40 -1.21
N GLU A 90 6.16 -23.25 -0.03
CA GLU A 90 6.15 -24.21 1.08
C GLU A 90 4.91 -24.05 1.98
N GLY A 91 4.02 -23.10 1.68
CA GLY A 91 2.80 -22.83 2.46
C GLY A 91 3.03 -22.01 3.74
N GLN A 92 4.23 -21.50 3.96
CA GLN A 92 4.56 -20.66 5.13
C GLN A 92 4.17 -19.21 4.87
N VAL A 93 3.57 -18.57 5.88
CA VAL A 93 3.24 -17.14 5.81
C VAL A 93 4.53 -16.32 5.85
N ILE A 94 4.67 -15.41 4.90
CA ILE A 94 5.76 -14.45 4.79
C ILE A 94 5.20 -13.04 4.62
N SER A 95 5.94 -12.05 5.10
CA SER A 95 5.69 -10.63 4.88
C SER A 95 6.77 -10.07 3.95
N GLN A 96 6.38 -9.69 2.74
CA GLN A 96 7.27 -9.12 1.74
C GLN A 96 7.05 -7.61 1.64
N VAL A 97 8.07 -6.80 1.93
CA VAL A 97 8.03 -5.38 1.62
C VAL A 97 8.10 -5.22 0.10
N ILE A 98 7.05 -4.66 -0.50
CA ILE A 98 6.94 -4.45 -1.94
C ILE A 98 7.30 -3.03 -2.35
N HIS A 99 7.21 -2.07 -1.42
CA HIS A 99 7.69 -0.71 -1.63
C HIS A 99 8.03 -0.04 -0.29
N THR A 100 9.04 0.82 -0.30
CA THR A 100 9.35 1.74 0.80
C THR A 100 9.24 3.17 0.29
N TYR A 101 8.71 4.06 1.12
CA TYR A 101 8.48 5.46 0.75
C TYR A 101 9.49 6.38 1.47
N GLY A 102 9.58 7.62 0.98
CA GLY A 102 10.12 8.69 1.81
C GLY A 102 9.17 9.02 2.96
N ASP A 103 9.59 9.93 3.82
CA ASP A 103 8.69 10.58 4.78
C ASP A 103 7.51 11.21 4.03
N GLN A 104 6.29 10.90 4.44
CA GLN A 104 5.06 11.35 3.79
C GLN A 104 3.92 11.35 4.80
N ASN A 105 2.90 12.17 4.51
CA ASN A 105 1.73 12.28 5.37
C ASN A 105 0.64 11.29 4.93
N SER A 106 0.36 10.26 5.74
CA SER A 106 -0.66 9.23 5.50
C SER A 106 -2.09 9.75 5.41
N VAL A 107 -2.36 10.99 5.81
CA VAL A 107 -3.68 11.62 5.69
C VAL A 107 -3.73 12.68 4.58
N ASP A 108 -2.68 12.82 3.77
CA ASP A 108 -2.71 13.60 2.54
C ASP A 108 -3.48 12.87 1.43
N VAL A 109 -4.30 13.62 0.70
CA VAL A 109 -5.15 13.12 -0.40
C VAL A 109 -4.33 12.44 -1.49
N ASN A 110 -3.22 13.06 -1.91
CA ASN A 110 -2.41 12.55 -3.01
C ASN A 110 -1.63 11.30 -2.58
N VAL A 111 -1.15 11.26 -1.33
CA VAL A 111 -0.51 10.07 -0.76
C VAL A 111 -1.49 8.91 -0.75
N MET A 112 -2.71 9.07 -0.22
CA MET A 112 -3.67 7.98 -0.22
C MET A 112 -4.08 7.53 -1.64
N GLN A 113 -4.27 8.46 -2.58
CA GLN A 113 -4.53 8.14 -3.99
C GLN A 113 -3.39 7.31 -4.61
N GLU A 114 -2.14 7.66 -4.33
CA GLU A 114 -0.96 6.94 -4.83
C GLU A 114 -0.93 5.52 -4.28
N ILE A 115 -1.16 5.34 -2.97
CA ILE A 115 -1.15 4.02 -2.32
C ILE A 115 -2.27 3.13 -2.86
N LEU A 116 -3.49 3.66 -3.01
CA LEU A 116 -4.63 2.93 -3.57
C LEU A 116 -4.34 2.52 -5.03
N SER A 117 -3.89 3.47 -5.85
CA SER A 117 -3.54 3.24 -7.25
C SER A 117 -2.45 2.18 -7.39
N ARG A 118 -1.34 2.32 -6.67
CA ARG A 118 -0.24 1.35 -6.69
C ARG A 118 -0.71 -0.04 -6.25
N THR A 119 -1.50 -0.11 -5.18
CA THR A 119 -1.99 -1.38 -4.65
C THR A 119 -2.88 -2.09 -5.68
N PHE A 120 -3.93 -1.44 -6.17
CA PHE A 120 -4.90 -2.12 -7.03
C PHE A 120 -4.42 -2.31 -8.47
N ASN A 121 -3.45 -1.52 -8.94
CA ASN A 121 -2.80 -1.76 -10.24
C ASN A 121 -1.79 -2.91 -10.18
N ASN A 122 -1.06 -3.07 -9.08
CA ASN A 122 -0.07 -4.16 -8.94
C ASN A 122 -0.70 -5.48 -8.51
N PHE A 123 -1.88 -5.44 -7.87
CA PHE A 123 -2.61 -6.60 -7.38
C PHE A 123 -4.06 -6.62 -7.89
N PRO A 124 -4.27 -6.73 -9.22
CA PRO A 124 -5.61 -6.81 -9.78
C PRO A 124 -6.32 -8.08 -9.29
N ALA A 125 -7.60 -7.96 -8.99
CA ALA A 125 -8.44 -9.04 -8.47
C ALA A 125 -9.91 -8.86 -8.90
N ASN A 126 -10.73 -9.91 -8.73
CA ASN A 126 -12.16 -9.86 -9.04
C ASN A 126 -12.97 -8.99 -8.08
N SER A 127 -12.45 -8.74 -6.88
CA SER A 127 -13.08 -7.89 -5.87
C SER A 127 -12.03 -7.21 -4.99
N TYR A 128 -12.45 -6.12 -4.34
CA TYR A 128 -11.59 -5.30 -3.51
C TYR A 128 -12.20 -5.05 -2.14
N GLY A 129 -11.36 -5.06 -1.11
CA GLY A 129 -11.72 -4.64 0.24
C GLY A 129 -10.75 -3.56 0.73
N LEU A 130 -11.24 -2.68 1.59
CA LEU A 130 -10.44 -1.64 2.23
C LEU A 130 -10.65 -1.69 3.74
N VAL A 131 -9.56 -1.70 4.49
CA VAL A 131 -9.54 -1.52 5.94
C VAL A 131 -8.84 -0.21 6.22
N LEU A 132 -9.49 0.67 6.96
CA LEU A 132 -9.02 2.00 7.33
C LEU A 132 -8.74 2.01 8.83
N TRP A 133 -7.46 1.94 9.20
CA TRP A 133 -6.99 1.85 10.58
C TRP A 133 -6.35 3.17 10.99
N SER A 134 -6.93 3.85 11.99
CA SER A 134 -6.37 5.06 12.62
C SER A 134 -7.30 5.60 13.71
N HIS A 135 -7.03 6.83 14.18
CA HIS A 135 -8.05 7.67 14.80
C HIS A 135 -9.17 8.02 13.81
N GLY A 136 -10.32 8.39 14.34
CA GLY A 136 -11.42 8.97 13.59
C GLY A 136 -12.26 9.87 14.49
N ASP A 137 -13.02 10.76 13.85
CA ASP A 137 -13.99 11.64 14.51
C ASP A 137 -15.39 11.53 13.85
N GLY A 138 -15.53 10.68 12.81
CA GLY A 138 -16.75 10.50 12.04
C GLY A 138 -17.21 11.75 11.27
N TRP A 139 -18.51 11.79 10.92
CA TRP A 139 -19.15 12.88 10.17
C TRP A 139 -20.15 13.70 11.00
N GLY A 140 -20.14 13.52 12.32
CA GLY A 140 -21.21 13.90 13.24
C GLY A 140 -21.81 15.31 13.07
N PRO A 141 -23.10 15.48 13.43
CA PRO A 141 -23.79 16.78 13.36
C PRO A 141 -23.12 17.84 14.25
N PRO A 142 -23.33 19.15 13.99
CA PRO A 142 -22.68 20.25 14.70
C PRO A 142 -22.85 20.23 16.23
N ASP A 143 -23.90 19.55 16.70
CA ASP A 143 -24.29 19.45 18.10
C ASP A 143 -23.39 18.48 18.90
N TRP A 144 -22.64 17.63 18.19
CA TRP A 144 -21.54 16.87 18.78
C TRP A 144 -20.39 17.84 19.01
N LYS A 145 -19.80 17.85 20.22
CA LYS A 145 -18.60 18.64 20.55
C LYS A 145 -17.35 18.19 19.79
N VAL A 146 -17.53 17.46 18.70
CA VAL A 146 -16.48 16.94 17.83
C VAL A 146 -16.13 18.07 16.87
N THR A 147 -14.96 18.66 17.09
CA THR A 147 -14.48 19.83 16.34
C THR A 147 -13.89 19.49 14.97
N SER A 148 -13.78 18.20 14.62
CA SER A 148 -13.21 17.72 13.34
C SER A 148 -14.05 16.59 12.75
N ARG A 149 -14.27 16.61 11.43
CA ARG A 149 -15.02 15.56 10.71
C ARG A 149 -14.05 14.75 9.86
N SER A 150 -13.35 13.82 10.48
CA SER A 150 -12.14 13.24 9.90
C SER A 150 -11.98 11.75 10.11
N PHE A 151 -11.21 11.16 9.21
CA PHE A 151 -10.54 9.88 9.37
C PHE A 151 -9.02 10.13 9.38
N GLY A 152 -8.29 9.31 10.13
CA GLY A 152 -6.84 9.35 10.10
C GLY A 152 -6.24 10.44 10.98
N GLN A 153 -5.04 10.17 11.48
CA GLN A 153 -4.17 11.19 12.03
C GLN A 153 -2.72 10.89 11.67
N ASP A 154 -2.01 11.92 11.22
CA ASP A 154 -0.57 11.91 10.99
C ASP A 154 0.04 13.14 11.65
N GLY A 155 0.77 12.94 12.75
CA GLY A 155 1.20 14.04 13.62
C GLY A 155 0.00 14.88 14.10
N SER A 156 -0.14 16.10 13.58
CA SER A 156 -1.27 17.00 13.86
C SER A 156 -2.35 17.02 12.77
N ASP A 157 -2.06 16.43 11.61
CA ASP A 157 -2.92 16.49 10.43
C ASP A 157 -4.00 15.40 10.50
N LYS A 158 -5.13 15.65 9.86
CA LYS A 158 -6.28 14.74 9.77
C LYS A 158 -6.94 14.88 8.40
N MET A 159 -7.48 13.79 7.84
CA MET A 159 -8.19 13.84 6.55
C MET A 159 -9.68 14.09 6.78
N ASN A 160 -10.26 15.10 6.12
CA ASN A 160 -11.72 15.29 6.19
C ASN A 160 -12.45 14.13 5.51
N ILE A 161 -13.64 13.79 6.01
CA ILE A 161 -14.49 12.76 5.36
C ILE A 161 -14.85 13.12 3.91
N SER A 162 -14.97 14.41 3.57
CA SER A 162 -15.18 14.85 2.18
C SER A 162 -13.99 14.54 1.29
N ASP A 163 -12.78 14.69 1.81
CA ASP A 163 -11.55 14.43 1.08
C ASP A 163 -11.37 12.92 0.90
N LEU A 164 -11.61 12.13 1.95
CA LEU A 164 -11.66 10.67 1.86
C LEU A 164 -12.70 10.20 0.83
N ARG A 165 -13.89 10.79 0.80
CA ARG A 165 -14.92 10.49 -0.22
C ARG A 165 -14.41 10.76 -1.63
N ASN A 166 -13.65 11.82 -1.84
CA ASN A 166 -13.08 12.14 -3.16
C ASN A 166 -11.97 11.16 -3.54
N VAL A 167 -11.10 10.79 -2.59
CA VAL A 167 -10.05 9.78 -2.82
C VAL A 167 -10.65 8.44 -3.24
N LEU A 168 -11.79 8.05 -2.65
CA LEU A 168 -12.41 6.75 -2.88
C LEU A 168 -13.42 6.74 -4.05
N GLU A 169 -13.70 7.87 -4.70
CA GLU A 169 -14.83 7.96 -5.63
C GLU A 169 -14.68 7.12 -6.91
N ASP A 170 -13.43 6.86 -7.31
CA ASP A 170 -13.10 6.04 -8.48
C ASP A 170 -13.02 4.53 -8.17
N TYR A 171 -13.17 4.14 -6.90
CA TYR A 171 -13.04 2.76 -6.44
C TYR A 171 -14.39 2.14 -6.06
N HIS A 172 -14.53 0.85 -6.31
CA HIS A 172 -15.64 0.03 -5.81
C HIS A 172 -15.09 -1.05 -4.90
N PHE A 173 -15.47 -0.99 -3.62
CA PHE A 173 -15.11 -1.99 -2.62
C PHE A 173 -16.34 -2.82 -2.24
N ASP A 174 -16.17 -4.13 -2.12
CA ASP A 174 -17.17 -5.02 -1.55
C ASP A 174 -17.44 -4.66 -0.08
N PHE A 175 -16.41 -4.17 0.62
CA PHE A 175 -16.51 -3.63 1.96
C PHE A 175 -15.45 -2.55 2.21
N ILE A 176 -15.81 -1.59 3.06
CA ILE A 176 -14.87 -0.71 3.74
C ILE A 176 -15.07 -0.94 5.24
N LEU A 177 -14.02 -1.39 5.92
CA LEU A 177 -14.00 -1.56 7.37
C LEU A 177 -13.23 -0.39 7.98
N PHE A 178 -13.92 0.41 8.79
CA PHE A 178 -13.27 1.43 9.61
C PHE A 178 -12.89 0.81 10.94
N ASP A 179 -11.59 0.62 11.15
CA ASP A 179 -11.01 0.36 12.47
C ASP A 179 -10.57 1.70 13.06
N ALA A 180 -11.57 2.51 13.35
CA ALA A 180 -11.46 3.88 13.81
C ALA A 180 -12.70 4.27 14.62
N CYS A 181 -12.57 5.29 15.48
CA CYS A 181 -13.66 5.82 16.32
C CYS A 181 -14.38 7.03 15.70
#